data_AF-A0A259LWX3-F1
#
_entry.id   AF-A0A259LWX3-F1
#
_cell.length_a   1.000
_cell.length_b   1.000
_cell.length_c   1.000
_cell.angle_alpha   90.00
_cell.angle_beta   90.00
_cell.angle_gamma   90.00
#
_symmetry.space_group_name_H-M   'P 1'
#
loop_
_entity.id
_entity.type
_entity.pdbx_description
1 polymer ?
#
loop_
_entity_poly.entity_id
_entity_poly.type
_entity_poly.pdbx_seq_one_letter_code
_entity_poly.pdbx_strand_id
1 'polypeptide(L)'
;MVRDLPPRVAQDWLRAGWDDFCAAPRQSLAYGGFLVVLSYVVLWGLAASGLLYLALPAISGFLIVGPFLAIGLYELARRRAEGKTTTLGQMLLARPAAGPQLAYAGLLLGLLVLFWLRAADLLYALFFGYAPLPGAGDALSNVLITPRGWALLVVGSAIGGLFAAFAFALSLFAVPMLLVERRDALTALGLSFAMTTRNLGP
;
A
#
# COMPACT_ATOMS: atom_id res chain seq x y z
N MET A 1 -7.48 19.39 14.66
CA MET A 1 -7.90 18.29 13.75
C MET A 1 -8.64 18.93 12.60
N VAL A 2 -8.13 18.83 11.37
CA VAL A 2 -8.77 19.42 10.19
C VAL A 2 -10.03 18.60 9.88
N ARG A 3 -11.15 19.28 9.68
CA ARG A 3 -12.44 18.73 9.25
C ARG A 3 -12.84 19.47 7.97
N ASP A 4 -13.63 18.82 7.13
CA ASP A 4 -14.25 19.41 5.94
C ASP A 4 -13.23 19.93 4.91
N LEU A 5 -12.24 19.08 4.58
CA LEU A 5 -11.31 19.39 3.49
C LEU A 5 -12.08 19.47 2.16
N PRO A 6 -11.97 20.58 1.41
CA PRO A 6 -12.66 20.67 0.13
C PRO A 6 -12.15 19.59 -0.84
N PRO A 7 -13.00 19.01 -1.69
CA PRO A 7 -12.65 17.87 -2.56
C PRO A 7 -11.54 18.22 -3.58
N ARG A 8 -11.32 19.51 -3.83
CA ARG A 8 -10.22 20.02 -4.67
C ARG A 8 -8.83 19.82 -4.06
N VAL A 9 -8.74 19.62 -2.76
CA VAL A 9 -7.47 19.40 -2.05
C VAL A 9 -6.72 18.18 -2.61
N ALA A 10 -7.44 17.10 -2.95
CA ALA A 10 -6.83 15.94 -3.58
C ALA A 10 -6.23 16.27 -4.96
N GLN A 11 -6.89 17.14 -5.73
CA GLN A 11 -6.39 17.59 -7.03
C GLN A 11 -5.17 18.50 -6.86
N ASP A 12 -5.16 19.37 -5.85
CA ASP A 12 -4.03 20.24 -5.55
C ASP A 12 -2.81 19.43 -5.09
N TRP A 13 -3.02 18.37 -4.30
CA TRP A 13 -1.95 17.43 -3.93
C TRP A 13 -1.39 16.67 -5.14
N LEU A 14 -2.26 16.22 -6.06
CA LEU A 14 -1.82 15.57 -7.29
C LEU A 14 -1.01 16.52 -8.17
N ARG A 15 -1.42 17.78 -8.30
CA ARG A 15 -0.67 18.82 -9.03
C ARG A 15 0.68 19.09 -8.39
N ALA A 16 0.73 19.25 -7.07
CA ALA A 16 1.99 19.43 -6.35
C ALA A 16 2.94 18.23 -6.55
N GLY A 17 2.41 17.00 -6.46
CA GLY A 17 3.20 15.80 -6.74
C GLY A 17 3.71 15.73 -8.19
N TRP A 18 2.93 16.22 -9.15
CA TRP A 18 3.35 16.32 -10.55
C TRP A 18 4.46 17.35 -10.74
N ASP A 19 4.35 18.51 -10.11
CA ASP A 19 5.39 19.56 -10.15
C ASP A 19 6.69 19.08 -9.50
N ASP A 20 6.60 18.34 -8.40
CA ASP A 20 7.74 17.69 -7.74
C ASP A 20 8.41 16.67 -8.66
N PHE A 21 7.61 15.86 -9.37
CA PHE A 21 8.11 14.90 -10.35
C PHE A 21 8.82 15.60 -11.52
N CYS A 22 8.18 16.59 -12.14
CA CYS A 22 8.70 17.30 -13.31
C CYS A 22 10.03 18.01 -13.04
N ALA A 23 10.27 18.43 -11.82
CA ALA A 23 11.49 19.16 -11.49
C ALA A 23 12.59 18.31 -10.84
N ALA A 24 12.32 17.04 -10.51
CA ALA A 24 13.36 16.06 -10.17
C ALA A 24 13.18 14.71 -10.92
N PRO A 25 13.03 14.73 -12.26
CA PRO A 25 12.54 13.57 -13.02
C PRO A 25 13.48 12.36 -12.93
N ARG A 26 14.80 12.59 -12.95
CA ARG A 26 15.79 11.51 -12.85
C ARG A 26 15.71 10.74 -11.54
N GLN A 27 15.50 11.45 -10.43
CA GLN A 27 15.47 10.86 -9.09
C GLN A 27 14.16 10.11 -8.86
N SER A 28 13.05 10.72 -9.25
CA SER A 28 11.72 10.11 -9.17
C SER A 28 11.60 8.87 -10.06
N LEU A 29 12.12 8.91 -11.30
CA LEU A 29 12.14 7.75 -12.19
C LEU A 29 13.05 6.64 -11.69
N ALA A 30 14.24 6.96 -11.17
CA ALA A 30 15.12 5.94 -10.59
C ALA A 30 14.48 5.24 -9.39
N TYR A 31 13.82 6.00 -8.51
CA TYR A 31 13.13 5.47 -7.35
C TYR A 31 11.90 4.62 -7.74
N GLY A 32 11.07 5.12 -8.66
CA GLY A 32 9.94 4.36 -9.20
C GLY A 32 10.38 3.10 -9.94
N GLY A 33 11.45 3.18 -10.74
CA GLY A 33 12.04 2.04 -11.44
C GLY A 33 12.55 0.97 -10.47
N PHE A 34 13.19 1.36 -9.37
CA PHE A 34 13.58 0.44 -8.30
C PHE A 34 12.36 -0.29 -7.71
N LEU A 35 11.28 0.43 -7.41
CA LEU A 35 10.04 -0.17 -6.89
C LEU A 35 9.37 -1.12 -7.89
N VAL A 36 9.38 -0.78 -9.18
CA VAL A 36 8.88 -1.65 -10.26
C VAL A 36 9.70 -2.93 -10.33
N VAL A 37 11.03 -2.84 -10.35
CA VAL A 37 11.92 -4.01 -10.36
C VAL A 37 11.69 -4.89 -9.12
N LEU A 38 11.61 -4.28 -7.94
CA LEU A 38 11.33 -5.00 -6.69
C LEU A 38 9.98 -5.75 -6.77
N SER A 39 8.94 -5.09 -7.28
CA SER A 39 7.61 -5.69 -7.43
C SER A 39 7.64 -6.87 -8.41
N TYR A 40 8.34 -6.74 -9.54
CA TYR A 40 8.53 -7.84 -10.49
C TYR A 40 9.29 -9.01 -9.89
N VAL A 41 10.33 -8.75 -9.09
CA VAL A 41 11.09 -9.80 -8.40
C VAL A 41 10.20 -10.57 -7.42
N VAL A 42 9.35 -9.88 -6.66
CA VAL A 42 8.38 -10.51 -5.75
C VAL A 42 7.39 -11.37 -6.53
N LEU A 43 6.80 -10.85 -7.60
CA LEU A 43 5.86 -11.60 -8.45
C LEU A 43 6.52 -12.81 -9.11
N TRP A 44 7.75 -12.65 -9.59
CA TRP A 44 8.53 -13.74 -10.16
C TRP A 44 8.85 -14.82 -9.10
N GLY A 45 9.19 -14.43 -7.87
CA GLY A 45 9.42 -15.35 -6.75
C GLY A 45 8.16 -16.14 -6.38
N LEU A 46 7.00 -15.48 -6.37
CA LEU A 46 5.70 -16.14 -6.18
C LEU A 46 5.40 -17.12 -7.32
N ALA A 47 5.68 -16.73 -8.57
CA ALA A 47 5.52 -17.59 -9.74
C ALA A 47 6.41 -18.83 -9.65
N ALA A 48 7.69 -18.64 -9.36
CA ALA A 48 8.68 -19.71 -9.25
C ALA A 48 8.36 -20.70 -8.11
N SER A 49 7.67 -20.24 -7.07
CA SER A 49 7.26 -21.06 -5.92
C SER A 49 5.88 -21.72 -6.11
N GLY A 50 5.24 -21.56 -7.27
CA GLY A 50 3.88 -22.05 -7.52
C GLY A 50 2.79 -21.33 -6.71
N LEU A 51 3.13 -20.20 -6.09
CA LEU A 51 2.27 -19.39 -5.23
C LEU A 51 1.63 -18.22 -5.99
N LEU A 52 1.49 -18.33 -7.32
CA LEU A 52 0.97 -17.24 -8.16
C LEU A 52 -0.47 -16.84 -7.79
N TYR A 53 -1.23 -17.72 -7.15
CA TYR A 53 -2.55 -17.40 -6.59
C TYR A 53 -2.49 -16.30 -5.52
N LEU A 54 -1.33 -16.12 -4.86
CA LEU A 54 -1.05 -15.02 -3.94
C LEU A 54 -0.68 -13.72 -4.65
N ALA A 55 -0.60 -13.68 -5.98
CA ALA A 55 -0.29 -12.46 -6.72
C ALA A 55 -1.39 -11.39 -6.51
N LEU A 56 -2.67 -11.75 -6.55
CA LEU A 56 -3.76 -10.79 -6.33
C LEU A 56 -3.67 -10.14 -4.93
N PRO A 57 -3.54 -10.92 -3.84
CA PRO A 57 -3.29 -10.36 -2.52
C PRO A 57 -1.95 -9.62 -2.40
N ALA A 58 -0.87 -10.07 -3.04
CA ALA A 58 0.43 -9.39 -2.99
C ALA A 58 0.41 -8.02 -3.66
N ILE A 59 -0.23 -7.90 -4.83
CA ILE A 59 -0.48 -6.62 -5.51
C ILE A 59 -1.36 -5.73 -4.64
N SER A 60 -2.37 -6.30 -3.99
CA SER A 60 -3.25 -5.53 -3.10
C SER A 60 -2.53 -5.09 -1.81
N GLY A 61 -1.64 -5.91 -1.27
CA GLY A 61 -0.77 -5.60 -0.14
C GLY A 61 0.27 -4.53 -0.48
N PHE A 62 0.71 -4.45 -1.74
CA PHE A 62 1.54 -3.33 -2.21
C PHE A 62 0.82 -1.98 -2.04
N LEU A 63 -0.50 -1.91 -2.18
CA LEU A 63 -1.27 -0.68 -1.89
C LEU A 63 -1.15 -0.26 -0.41
N ILE A 64 -1.07 -1.24 0.49
CA ILE A 64 -0.96 -1.05 1.94
C ILE A 64 0.44 -0.56 2.33
N VAL A 65 1.47 -1.20 1.76
CA VAL A 65 2.88 -0.90 2.05
C VAL A 65 3.39 0.27 1.21
N GLY A 66 2.69 0.62 0.13
CA GLY A 66 3.03 1.69 -0.81
C GLY A 66 3.39 3.03 -0.15
N PRO A 67 2.65 3.51 0.86
CA PRO A 67 3.02 4.73 1.58
C PRO A 67 4.39 4.65 2.27
N PHE A 68 4.78 3.49 2.79
CA PHE A 68 6.13 3.28 3.35
C PHE A 68 7.18 3.21 2.25
N LEU A 69 6.84 2.59 1.12
CA LEU A 69 7.71 2.59 -0.05
C LEU A 69 7.81 3.99 -0.67
N ALA A 70 6.90 4.91 -0.39
CA ALA A 70 6.93 6.29 -0.86
C ALA A 70 7.70 7.24 0.06
N ILE A 71 8.27 6.76 1.18
CA ILE A 71 9.03 7.58 2.14
C ILE A 71 10.12 8.41 1.45
N GLY A 72 10.84 7.83 0.48
CA GLY A 72 11.87 8.55 -0.26
C GLY A 72 11.32 9.69 -1.11
N LEU A 73 10.11 9.53 -1.66
CA LEU A 73 9.40 10.59 -2.38
C LEU A 73 8.86 11.67 -1.45
N TYR A 74 8.37 11.30 -0.25
CA TYR A 74 7.98 12.26 0.78
C TYR A 74 9.17 13.10 1.27
N GLU A 75 10.35 12.49 1.39
CA GLU A 75 11.60 13.21 1.72
C GLU A 75 11.97 14.22 0.63
N LEU A 76 11.85 13.83 -0.65
CA LEU A 76 12.11 14.70 -1.80
C LEU A 76 11.19 15.92 -1.79
N ALA A 77 9.87 15.69 -1.67
CA ALA A 77 8.86 16.75 -1.60
C ALA A 77 9.12 17.71 -0.43
N ARG A 78 9.42 17.17 0.77
CA ARG A 78 9.70 17.97 1.97
C ARG A 78 10.91 18.87 1.79
N ARG A 79 12.04 18.32 1.35
CA ARG A 79 13.27 19.11 1.15
C ARG A 79 13.10 20.17 0.08
N ARG A 80 12.33 19.87 -0.97
CA ARG A 80 12.00 20.84 -2.01
C ARG A 80 11.14 21.99 -1.46
N ALA A 81 10.16 21.69 -0.60
CA ALA A 81 9.38 22.72 0.09
C ALA A 81 10.25 23.61 1.01
N GLU A 82 11.36 23.07 1.54
CA GLU A 82 12.38 23.81 2.29
C GLU A 82 13.42 24.53 1.39
N GLY A 83 13.26 24.50 0.06
CA GLY A 83 14.20 25.11 -0.90
C GLY A 83 15.54 24.36 -1.03
N LYS A 84 15.63 23.12 -0.58
CA LYS A 84 16.85 22.30 -0.58
C LYS A 84 16.87 21.30 -1.74
N THR A 85 18.05 21.02 -2.27
CA THR A 85 18.27 19.94 -3.24
C THR A 85 18.40 18.59 -2.53
N THR A 86 17.70 17.58 -3.04
CA THR A 86 17.77 16.20 -2.51
C THR A 86 18.63 15.34 -3.42
N THR A 87 19.34 14.36 -2.87
CA THR A 87 20.02 13.32 -3.66
C THR A 87 19.34 11.95 -3.50
N LEU A 88 19.51 11.05 -4.47
CA LEU A 88 18.96 9.68 -4.43
C LEU A 88 19.33 8.92 -3.15
N GLY A 89 20.58 9.08 -2.68
CA GLY A 89 21.02 8.48 -1.43
C GLY A 89 20.27 9.02 -0.21
N GLN A 90 19.88 10.31 -0.21
CA GLN A 90 19.08 10.90 0.87
C GLN A 90 17.62 10.45 0.84
N MET A 91 17.08 10.10 -0.34
CA MET A 91 15.75 9.50 -0.48
C MET A 91 15.72 8.06 0.04
N LEU A 92 16.78 7.28 -0.23
CA LEU A 92 16.90 5.88 0.22
C LEU A 92 17.25 5.77 1.71
N LEU A 93 18.07 6.70 2.22
CA LEU A 93 18.52 6.76 3.62
C LEU A 93 17.71 7.78 4.44
N ALA A 94 16.47 8.08 4.02
CA ALA A 94 15.60 8.97 4.75
C ALA A 94 15.49 8.49 6.20
N ARG A 95 15.81 9.37 7.16
CA ARG A 95 15.76 9.05 8.60
C ARG A 95 14.45 9.61 9.17
N PRO A 96 13.45 8.76 9.43
CA PRO A 96 12.21 9.21 10.05
C PRO A 96 12.49 9.79 11.44
N ALA A 97 11.75 10.83 11.83
CA ALA A 97 11.80 11.35 13.19
C ALA A 97 11.46 10.26 14.23
N ALA A 98 10.52 9.38 13.91
CA ALA A 98 10.12 8.23 14.72
C ALA A 98 10.44 6.90 14.03
N GLY A 99 11.72 6.66 13.68
CA GLY A 99 12.15 5.46 12.94
C GLY A 99 11.65 4.11 13.50
N PRO A 100 11.84 3.80 14.80
CA PRO A 100 11.35 2.55 15.38
C PRO A 100 9.81 2.42 15.35
N GLN A 101 9.09 3.53 15.49
CA GLN A 101 7.64 3.58 15.51
C GLN A 101 7.07 3.45 14.11
N LEU A 102 7.77 3.98 13.10
CA LEU A 102 7.49 3.70 11.71
C LEU A 102 7.69 2.21 11.39
N ALA A 103 8.77 1.59 11.87
CA ALA A 103 8.97 0.15 11.73
C ALA A 103 7.86 -0.66 12.43
N TYR A 104 7.43 -0.23 13.62
CA TYR A 104 6.31 -0.86 14.34
C TYR A 104 4.96 -0.66 13.62
N ALA A 105 4.70 0.51 13.05
CA ALA A 105 3.53 0.74 12.18
C ALA A 105 3.57 -0.17 10.94
N GLY A 106 4.74 -0.32 10.32
CA GLY A 106 4.97 -1.25 9.22
C GLY A 106 4.74 -2.70 9.64
N LEU A 107 5.16 -3.09 10.84
CA LEU A 107 4.90 -4.42 11.40
C LEU A 107 3.39 -4.66 11.59
N LEU A 108 2.66 -3.71 12.17
CA LEU A 108 1.20 -3.82 12.37
C LEU A 108 0.45 -3.97 11.04
N LEU A 109 0.85 -3.20 10.02
CA LEU A 109 0.28 -3.33 8.67
C LEU A 109 0.72 -4.62 7.98
N GLY A 110 1.93 -5.10 8.22
CA GLY A 110 2.39 -6.42 7.78
C GLY A 110 1.56 -7.55 8.39
N LEU A 111 1.25 -7.48 9.69
CA LEU A 111 0.35 -8.41 10.36
C LEU A 111 -1.07 -8.34 9.78
N LEU A 112 -1.56 -7.15 9.44
CA LEU A 112 -2.83 -6.98 8.74
C LEU A 112 -2.83 -7.67 7.36
N VAL A 113 -1.74 -7.55 6.60
CA VAL A 113 -1.58 -8.26 5.32
C VAL A 113 -1.54 -9.78 5.53
N LEU A 114 -0.80 -10.28 6.53
CA LEU A 114 -0.77 -11.71 6.83
C LEU A 114 -2.17 -12.22 7.21
N PHE A 115 -2.93 -11.45 7.99
CA PHE A 115 -4.31 -11.77 8.33
C PHE A 115 -5.21 -11.78 7.08
N TRP A 116 -5.02 -10.81 6.19
CA TRP A 116 -5.76 -10.76 4.92
C TRP A 116 -5.44 -11.96 4.01
N LEU A 117 -4.17 -12.38 3.91
CA LEU A 117 -3.80 -13.59 3.17
C LEU A 117 -4.55 -14.81 3.70
N ARG A 118 -4.65 -14.96 5.02
CA ARG A 118 -5.43 -16.05 5.64
C ARG A 118 -6.92 -15.94 5.35
N ALA A 119 -7.48 -14.72 5.35
CA ALA A 119 -8.86 -14.51 4.96
C ALA A 119 -9.11 -14.89 3.49
N ALA A 120 -8.16 -14.63 2.59
CA ALA A 120 -8.25 -15.02 1.19
C ALA A 120 -8.22 -16.56 1.02
N ASP A 121 -7.35 -17.26 1.76
CA ASP A 121 -7.30 -18.73 1.76
C ASP A 121 -8.64 -19.34 2.23
N LEU A 122 -9.20 -18.81 3.33
CA LEU A 122 -10.50 -19.24 3.86
C LEU A 122 -11.63 -18.96 2.87
N LEU A 123 -11.58 -17.82 2.19
CA LEU A 123 -12.57 -17.46 1.17
C LEU A 123 -12.50 -18.44 0.00
N TYR A 124 -11.31 -18.75 -0.49
CA TYR A 124 -11.14 -19.76 -1.54
C TYR A 124 -11.70 -21.12 -1.11
N ALA A 125 -11.36 -21.58 0.10
CA ALA A 125 -11.84 -22.83 0.66
C ALA A 125 -13.38 -22.86 0.83
N LEU A 126 -14.02 -21.72 1.09
CA LEU A 126 -15.48 -21.62 1.19
C LEU A 126 -16.18 -21.88 -0.15
N PHE A 127 -15.60 -21.41 -1.26
CA PHE A 127 -16.20 -21.54 -2.60
C PHE A 127 -15.84 -22.85 -3.31
N PHE A 128 -14.61 -23.34 -3.12
CA PHE A 128 -14.07 -24.52 -3.83
C PHE A 128 -13.91 -25.75 -2.94
N GLY A 129 -14.18 -25.65 -1.63
CA GLY A 129 -14.01 -26.72 -0.66
C GLY A 129 -12.56 -26.92 -0.22
N TYR A 130 -12.34 -27.84 0.73
CA TYR A 130 -11.01 -28.23 1.23
C TYR A 130 -10.32 -29.19 0.25
N ALA A 131 -10.19 -28.79 -1.01
CA ALA A 131 -9.40 -29.53 -1.99
C ALA A 131 -7.97 -28.95 -2.03
N PRO A 132 -6.93 -29.78 -2.22
CA PRO A 132 -5.59 -29.27 -2.46
C PRO A 132 -5.64 -28.28 -3.63
N LEU A 133 -5.06 -27.08 -3.45
CA LEU A 133 -5.10 -26.04 -4.47
C LEU A 133 -4.63 -26.67 -5.79
N PRO A 134 -5.48 -26.72 -6.83
CA PRO A 134 -5.02 -27.14 -8.14
C PRO A 134 -3.96 -26.12 -8.59
N GLY A 135 -3.00 -26.53 -9.41
CA GLY A 135 -1.89 -25.66 -9.81
C GLY A 135 -2.37 -24.29 -10.30
N ALA A 136 -1.53 -23.25 -10.20
CA ALA A 136 -1.93 -21.86 -10.46
C ALA A 136 -2.70 -21.64 -11.79
N GLY A 137 -2.41 -22.42 -12.83
CA GLY A 137 -3.14 -22.39 -14.10
C GLY A 137 -4.58 -22.93 -14.02
N ASP A 138 -4.80 -24.00 -13.26
CA ASP A 138 -6.13 -24.59 -13.04
C ASP A 138 -6.96 -23.74 -12.06
N ALA A 139 -6.32 -23.14 -11.05
CA ALA A 139 -6.99 -22.17 -10.19
C ALA A 139 -7.45 -20.93 -10.99
N LEU A 140 -6.61 -20.40 -11.87
CA LEU A 140 -6.94 -19.25 -12.70
C LEU A 140 -8.05 -19.57 -13.72
N SER A 141 -7.99 -20.72 -14.39
CA SER A 141 -9.03 -21.14 -15.34
C SER A 141 -10.36 -21.41 -14.63
N ASN A 142 -10.35 -22.06 -13.47
CA ASN A 142 -11.56 -22.28 -12.68
C ASN A 142 -12.18 -20.95 -12.20
N VAL A 143 -11.36 -19.97 -11.80
CA VAL A 143 -11.87 -18.67 -11.36
C VAL A 143 -12.50 -17.87 -12.52
N LEU A 144 -11.88 -17.90 -13.70
CA LEU A 144 -12.34 -17.09 -14.84
C LEU A 144 -13.50 -17.73 -15.62
N ILE A 145 -13.61 -19.06 -15.63
CA ILE A 145 -14.55 -19.79 -16.49
C ILE A 145 -15.78 -20.28 -15.72
N THR A 146 -15.69 -20.49 -14.40
CA THR A 146 -16.80 -21.07 -13.63
C THR A 146 -17.67 -20.01 -12.94
N PRO A 147 -19.00 -20.23 -12.81
CA PRO A 147 -19.88 -19.33 -12.06
C PRO A 147 -19.46 -19.16 -10.58
N ARG A 148 -18.88 -20.21 -9.98
CA ARG A 148 -18.34 -20.16 -8.62
C ARG A 148 -17.11 -19.25 -8.53
N GLY A 149 -16.26 -19.27 -9.56
CA GLY A 149 -15.13 -18.37 -9.69
C GLY A 149 -15.52 -16.90 -9.77
N TRP A 150 -16.59 -16.59 -10.51
CA TRP A 150 -17.13 -15.23 -10.58
C TRP A 150 -17.71 -14.77 -9.24
N ALA A 151 -18.43 -15.64 -8.54
CA ALA A 151 -18.91 -15.34 -7.19
C ALA A 151 -17.74 -15.10 -6.21
N LEU A 152 -16.66 -15.89 -6.31
CA LEU A 152 -15.43 -15.68 -5.55
C LEU A 152 -14.79 -14.32 -5.89
N LEU A 153 -14.74 -13.92 -7.17
CA LEU A 153 -14.20 -12.62 -7.56
C LEU A 153 -15.00 -11.47 -6.98
N VAL A 154 -16.33 -11.49 -7.06
CA VAL A 154 -17.18 -10.42 -6.52
C VAL A 154 -17.01 -10.31 -5.00
N VAL A 155 -17.13 -11.43 -4.28
CA VAL A 155 -17.02 -11.43 -2.81
C VAL A 155 -15.59 -11.14 -2.38
N GLY A 156 -14.60 -11.69 -3.08
CA GLY A 156 -13.17 -11.45 -2.84
C GLY A 156 -12.78 -10.01 -3.08
N SER A 157 -13.30 -9.36 -4.12
CA SER A 157 -13.11 -7.94 -4.36
C SER A 157 -13.78 -7.08 -3.29
N ALA A 158 -14.96 -7.46 -2.79
CA ALA A 158 -15.61 -6.73 -1.70
C ALA A 158 -14.81 -6.81 -0.39
N ILE A 159 -14.39 -8.02 0.01
CA ILE A 159 -13.58 -8.25 1.21
C ILE A 159 -12.20 -7.60 1.05
N GLY A 160 -11.57 -7.77 -0.11
CA GLY A 160 -10.28 -7.17 -0.42
C GLY A 160 -10.34 -5.65 -0.45
N GLY A 161 -11.41 -5.08 -0.99
CA GLY A 161 -11.69 -3.64 -0.96
C GLY A 161 -11.82 -3.12 0.47
N LEU A 162 -12.47 -3.88 1.37
CA LEU A 162 -12.55 -3.53 2.78
C LEU A 162 -11.17 -3.50 3.45
N PHE A 163 -10.35 -4.53 3.26
CA PHE A 163 -8.98 -4.57 3.79
C PHE A 163 -8.11 -3.44 3.22
N ALA A 164 -8.19 -3.21 1.91
CA ALA A 164 -7.48 -2.13 1.25
C ALA A 164 -7.89 -0.76 1.80
N ALA A 165 -9.20 -0.49 1.93
CA ALA A 165 -9.72 0.77 2.46
C ALA A 165 -9.30 0.97 3.93
N PHE A 166 -9.39 -0.07 4.75
CA PHE A 166 -9.00 -0.02 6.15
C PHE A 166 -7.50 0.26 6.31
N ALA A 167 -6.68 -0.46 5.58
CA ALA A 167 -5.23 -0.29 5.60
C ALA A 167 -4.78 1.07 5.04
N PHE A 168 -5.43 1.55 3.98
CA PHE A 168 -5.23 2.90 3.46
C PHE A 168 -5.56 3.97 4.50
N ALA A 169 -6.71 3.86 5.17
CA ALA A 169 -7.11 4.79 6.22
C ALA A 169 -6.10 4.81 7.39
N LEU A 170 -5.51 3.67 7.73
CA LEU A 170 -4.46 3.58 8.75
C LEU A 170 -3.14 4.21 8.32
N SER A 171 -2.72 4.05 7.06
CA SER A 171 -1.37 4.42 6.62
C SER A 171 -1.25 5.82 6.02
N LEU A 172 -2.29 6.32 5.35
CA LEU A 172 -2.25 7.54 4.52
C LEU A 172 -1.60 8.74 5.22
N PHE A 173 -2.07 9.07 6.42
CA PHE A 173 -1.54 10.20 7.20
C PHE A 173 -0.53 9.75 8.26
N ALA A 174 -0.53 8.48 8.66
CA ALA A 174 0.38 7.98 9.68
C ALA A 174 1.84 8.01 9.22
N VAL A 175 2.11 7.65 7.97
CA VAL A 175 3.48 7.64 7.42
C VAL A 175 4.10 9.05 7.41
N PRO A 176 3.51 10.09 6.77
CA PRO A 176 4.09 11.43 6.79
C PRO A 176 4.21 11.99 8.21
N MET A 177 3.26 11.65 9.09
CA MET A 177 3.29 12.07 10.48
C MET A 177 4.47 11.46 11.26
N LEU A 178 4.74 10.17 11.11
CA LEU A 178 5.89 9.50 11.75
C LEU A 178 7.24 9.89 11.13
N LEU A 179 7.23 10.37 9.88
CA LEU A 179 8.43 10.93 9.23
C LEU A 179 8.84 12.25 9.87
N VAL A 180 7.88 13.12 10.19
CA VAL A 180 8.14 14.49 10.67
C VAL A 180 8.13 14.59 12.20
N GLU A 181 7.22 13.89 12.87
CA GLU A 181 6.99 14.00 14.31
C GLU A 181 7.50 12.76 15.07
N ARG A 182 8.00 12.97 16.30
CA ARG A 182 8.29 11.87 17.25
C ARG A 182 7.01 11.39 17.92
N ARG A 183 6.12 10.74 17.16
CA ARG A 183 4.87 10.17 17.67
C ARG A 183 4.93 8.67 17.84
N ASP A 184 4.10 8.19 18.75
CA ASP A 184 3.78 6.78 18.88
C ASP A 184 2.99 6.27 17.65
N ALA A 185 3.27 5.03 17.25
CA ALA A 185 2.69 4.43 16.04
C ALA A 185 1.19 4.22 16.15
N LEU A 186 0.70 3.70 17.27
CA LEU A 186 -0.74 3.45 17.47
C LEU A 186 -1.51 4.77 17.44
N THR A 187 -0.93 5.80 18.05
CA THR A 187 -1.46 7.16 17.99
C THR A 187 -1.51 7.69 16.55
N ALA A 188 -0.44 7.53 15.77
CA ALA A 188 -0.38 7.98 14.39
C ALA A 188 -1.39 7.24 13.48
N LEU A 189 -1.45 5.91 13.60
CA LEU A 189 -2.40 5.06 12.86
C LEU A 189 -3.86 5.42 13.22
N GLY A 190 -4.17 5.58 14.51
CA GLY A 190 -5.50 5.95 14.97
C GLY A 190 -5.92 7.35 14.51
N LEU A 191 -4.99 8.31 14.50
CA LEU A 191 -5.23 9.64 13.98
C LEU A 191 -5.43 9.64 12.46
N SER A 192 -4.65 8.86 11.72
CA SER A 192 -4.84 8.67 10.29
C SER A 192 -6.22 8.09 9.98
N PHE A 193 -6.63 7.06 10.72
CA PHE A 193 -7.95 6.46 10.57
C PHE A 193 -9.07 7.46 10.88
N ALA A 194 -8.95 8.20 11.98
CA ALA A 194 -9.93 9.22 12.36
C ALA A 194 -9.99 10.39 11.35
N MET A 195 -8.87 10.79 10.77
CA MET A 195 -8.82 11.84 9.75
C MET A 195 -9.44 11.36 8.43
N THR A 196 -9.14 10.14 8.02
CA THR A 196 -9.69 9.57 6.78
C THR A 196 -11.21 9.36 6.90
N THR A 197 -11.67 8.76 8.00
CA THR A 197 -13.10 8.47 8.21
C THR A 197 -13.96 9.73 8.38
N ARG A 198 -13.39 10.82 8.90
CA ARG A 198 -14.08 12.12 9.03
C ARG A 198 -14.13 12.92 7.73
N ASN A 199 -13.37 12.54 6.70
CA ASN A 199 -13.34 13.20 5.40
C ASN A 199 -13.74 12.21 4.27
N LEU A 200 -14.69 11.32 4.55
CA LEU A 200 -15.22 10.35 3.56
C LEU A 200 -16.25 10.96 2.59
N GLY A 201 -16.82 12.12 2.94
CA GLY A 201 -17.80 12.83 2.12
C GLY A 201 -17.18 13.88 1.19
N PRO A 202 -17.86 14.25 0.09
CA PRO A 202 -17.48 15.39 -0.75
C PRO A 202 -17.59 16.74 -0.03
#